data_AF-A0A7C2VE52-F1
#
_entry.id   AF-A0A7C2VE52-F1
#
_cell.length_a   1.000
_cell.length_b   1.000
_cell.length_c   1.000
_cell.angle_alpha   90.00
_cell.angle_beta   90.00
_cell.angle_gamma   90.00
#
_symmetry.space_group_name_H-M   'P 1'
#
loop_
_entity.id
_entity.type
_entity.pdbx_description
1 polymer ?
#
loop_
_entity_poly.entity_id
_entity_poly.type
_entity_poly.pdbx_seq_one_letter_code
_entity_poly.pdbx_strand_id
1 'polypeptide(L)'
;MRDARYEILVWLPSPIGDAVLCTPALRAIRQHFKSCKISFFAKPIVRQVLSPSSFNDVWLEQQNENPFAIAKMLKGCKFTHAILFKNSFASALAIFLAGIPLRIGYARECRGFLLTDKLRPPKLPNARFKPISMIDYYLAIASRLDADATDRNLELLIDTETREKLKAKLPEATKSEGPIIIIVPGGAFGPSKCWPSVRFAQTADRLITNYNATVVVSVAPTPAEKQIARQICDSSKHKLTNLAERPISLGELKSLFSIADLVITNDTGPRHIAIALRRKVISLFGPNNPAWTNTGYENEIQIVGGAPCAPCGKPVCKKKEHLCMQAITMEMVCNAAEKLLENNRSTCASRVKQELIEISKSFFIDADYKTAFDETALTSIDAVFSFNTGKNLVKNNLSRHRSRLQFEINSPPATLFLKRYDSPPIFTQLKNWLCHRKRASLGFFDFEPTEKLAAAGINTPKTISYGQQWGILFERKSFSITEKIPCAESLERKLPDCFNAPPTIENLKLRRNFIARSAAFVKKFHQTNYCHRDLYFSHIFYSNSGKFYLIDLSRVFKPTVFTERFRIKDITQVYYSAPGRYFSKTDRLRFYLGYAGHNKLSRKDKGFIRKVKRKAKRMAKHDIKHGRPVPFAS
;
A
#
# COMPACT_ATOMS: atom_id res chain seq x y z
N MET A 1 19.35 -1.96 39.84
CA MET A 1 20.70 -2.22 39.25
C MET A 1 20.57 -2.16 37.73
N ARG A 2 21.17 -1.26 36.95
CA ARG A 2 22.28 -0.31 37.12
C ARG A 2 22.07 0.83 36.13
N ASP A 3 22.01 2.07 36.61
CA ASP A 3 22.06 3.30 35.81
C ASP A 3 23.50 3.62 35.34
N ALA A 4 24.23 2.59 34.92
CA ALA A 4 25.46 2.79 34.16
C ALA A 4 25.01 3.06 32.72
N ARG A 5 25.13 4.32 32.25
CA ARG A 5 24.80 4.71 30.86
C ARG A 5 25.54 3.77 29.90
N TYR A 6 24.82 2.79 29.34
CA TYR A 6 25.42 1.87 28.39
C TYR A 6 25.88 2.63 27.14
N GLU A 7 27.11 2.39 26.72
CA GLU A 7 27.63 2.81 25.41
C GLU A 7 27.42 1.64 24.45
N ILE A 8 26.59 1.83 23.43
CA ILE A 8 26.16 0.80 22.49
C ILE A 8 26.83 1.03 21.13
N LEU A 9 27.57 0.05 20.65
CA LEU A 9 28.12 0.01 19.30
C LEU A 9 27.21 -0.82 18.40
N VAL A 10 26.76 -0.24 17.28
CA VAL A 10 26.03 -0.97 16.24
C VAL A 10 26.89 -1.01 14.97
N TRP A 11 27.37 -2.20 14.61
CA TRP A 11 28.12 -2.39 13.37
C TRP A 11 27.16 -2.72 12.23
N LEU A 12 26.89 -1.71 11.40
CA LEU A 12 25.92 -1.77 10.33
C LEU A 12 26.34 -2.71 9.19
N PRO A 13 25.37 -3.31 8.48
CA PRO A 13 25.67 -4.15 7.34
C PRO A 13 26.12 -3.31 6.13
N SER A 14 26.75 -3.97 5.17
CA SER A 14 27.14 -3.40 3.87
C SER A 14 26.88 -4.50 2.84
N PRO A 15 26.18 -4.23 1.71
CA PRO A 15 26.02 -2.95 0.99
C PRO A 15 24.84 -2.05 1.44
N ILE A 16 24.61 -0.92 0.74
CA ILE A 16 23.58 0.08 1.07
C ILE A 16 22.15 -0.48 1.18
N GLY A 17 21.80 -1.48 0.36
CA GLY A 17 20.46 -2.09 0.39
C GLY A 17 20.18 -2.78 1.72
N ASP A 18 21.16 -3.54 2.21
CA ASP A 18 21.11 -4.19 3.52
C ASP A 18 21.01 -3.17 4.66
N ALA A 19 21.72 -2.04 4.55
CA ALA A 19 21.64 -0.97 5.55
C ALA A 19 20.23 -0.37 5.64
N VAL A 20 19.56 -0.14 4.50
CA VAL A 20 18.17 0.34 4.50
C VAL A 20 17.20 -0.74 5.01
N LEU A 21 17.39 -2.01 4.62
CA LEU A 21 16.61 -3.14 5.13
C LEU A 21 16.77 -3.35 6.64
N CYS A 22 17.88 -2.87 7.22
CA CYS A 22 18.16 -2.93 8.64
C CYS A 22 17.43 -1.85 9.46
N THR A 23 16.88 -0.81 8.83
CA THR A 23 16.23 0.33 9.53
C THR A 23 15.15 -0.07 10.55
N PRO A 24 14.29 -1.09 10.32
CA PRO A 24 13.34 -1.52 11.34
C PRO A 24 14.01 -2.03 12.63
N ALA A 25 15.11 -2.77 12.49
CA ALA A 25 15.89 -3.26 13.64
C ALA A 25 16.62 -2.11 14.35
N LEU A 26 17.11 -1.12 13.61
CA LEU A 26 17.74 0.08 14.19
C LEU A 26 16.73 0.89 15.00
N ARG A 27 15.49 1.06 14.49
CA ARG A 27 14.39 1.69 15.23
C ARG A 27 14.09 0.94 16.53
N ALA A 28 13.93 -0.38 16.47
CA ALA A 28 13.68 -1.22 17.64
C ALA A 28 14.80 -1.09 18.69
N ILE A 29 16.06 -1.15 18.27
CA ILE A 29 17.23 -0.99 19.16
C ILE A 29 17.25 0.40 19.80
N ARG A 30 17.01 1.47 19.02
CA ARG A 30 16.95 2.85 19.55
C ARG A 30 15.83 3.01 20.58
N GLN A 31 14.67 2.41 20.33
CA GLN A 31 13.52 2.43 21.24
C GLN A 31 13.72 1.57 22.49
N HIS A 32 14.52 0.51 22.42
CA HIS A 32 14.88 -0.28 23.59
C HIS A 32 15.90 0.48 24.47
N PHE A 33 16.95 1.03 23.85
CA PHE A 33 18.03 1.72 24.56
C PHE A 33 17.83 3.24 24.69
N LYS A 34 16.61 3.77 24.91
CA LYS A 34 16.30 5.21 24.73
C LYS A 34 17.26 6.21 25.41
N SER A 35 17.76 5.90 26.60
CA SER A 35 18.64 6.77 27.39
C SER A 35 20.14 6.52 27.16
N CYS A 36 20.50 5.52 26.37
CA CYS A 36 21.88 5.12 26.11
C CYS A 36 22.44 5.85 24.90
N LYS A 37 23.76 5.99 24.84
CA LYS A 37 24.43 6.53 23.64
C LYS A 37 24.66 5.41 22.63
N ILE A 38 24.20 5.61 21.40
CA ILE A 38 24.33 4.65 20.30
C ILE A 38 25.28 5.21 19.26
N SER A 39 26.39 4.48 19.05
CA SER A 39 27.37 4.76 18.01
C SER A 39 27.21 3.79 16.85
N PHE A 40 27.01 4.31 15.63
CA PHE A 40 26.99 3.51 14.42
C PHE A 40 28.38 3.39 13.84
N PHE A 41 28.83 2.16 13.58
CA PHE A 41 30.08 1.88 12.88
C PHE A 41 29.79 1.34 11.49
N ALA A 42 30.20 2.08 10.44
CA ALA A 42 29.83 1.77 9.06
C ALA A 42 30.80 2.36 8.05
N LYS A 43 30.77 1.86 6.81
CA LYS A 43 31.48 2.48 5.67
C LYS A 43 30.87 3.86 5.35
N PRO A 44 31.66 4.82 4.80
CA PRO A 44 31.15 6.15 4.44
C PRO A 44 29.90 6.13 3.56
N ILE A 45 29.83 5.20 2.59
CA ILE A 45 28.65 5.06 1.70
C ILE A 45 27.36 4.67 2.46
N VAL A 46 27.47 3.89 3.54
CA VAL A 46 26.33 3.52 4.38
C VAL A 46 25.92 4.69 5.27
N ARG A 47 26.88 5.46 5.79
CA ARG A 47 26.59 6.71 6.49
C ARG A 47 25.81 7.68 5.60
N GLN A 48 26.26 7.87 4.35
CA GLN A 48 25.61 8.78 3.40
C GLN A 48 24.16 8.40 3.09
N VAL A 49 23.82 7.11 3.01
CA VAL A 49 22.43 6.70 2.76
C VAL A 49 21.55 6.87 4.00
N LEU A 50 22.06 6.52 5.18
CA LEU A 50 21.29 6.56 6.42
C LEU A 50 21.23 7.94 7.08
N SER A 51 22.17 8.84 6.79
CA SER A 51 22.20 10.20 7.38
C SER A 51 21.27 11.17 6.64
N PRO A 52 20.47 12.01 7.32
CA PRO A 52 20.33 12.07 8.78
C PRO A 52 19.59 10.85 9.32
N SER A 53 19.95 10.40 10.52
CA SER A 53 19.40 9.21 11.17
C SER A 53 18.97 9.57 12.58
N SER A 54 17.76 9.17 12.97
CA SER A 54 17.24 9.29 14.33
C SER A 54 17.60 8.09 15.22
N PHE A 55 18.33 7.11 14.69
CA PHE A 55 18.63 5.86 15.38
C PHE A 55 19.94 5.88 16.16
N ASN A 56 20.78 6.88 15.95
CA ASN A 56 22.11 6.95 16.52
C ASN A 56 22.48 8.37 16.92
N ASP A 57 23.42 8.46 17.86
CA ASP A 57 23.94 9.71 18.38
C ASP A 57 25.30 10.06 17.75
N VAL A 58 26.11 9.04 17.43
CA VAL A 58 27.46 9.20 16.89
C VAL A 58 27.68 8.30 15.67
N TRP A 59 28.47 8.80 14.72
CA TRP A 59 28.98 8.04 13.58
C TRP A 59 30.47 7.76 13.76
N LEU A 60 30.84 6.49 13.67
CA LEU A 60 32.22 6.02 13.55
C LEU A 60 32.40 5.48 12.13
N GLU A 61 33.33 6.06 11.38
CA GLU A 61 33.54 5.64 9.99
C GLU A 61 34.58 4.53 9.88
N GLN A 62 34.22 3.48 9.18
CA GLN A 62 35.11 2.37 8.87
C GLN A 62 36.02 2.76 7.70
N GLN A 63 37.25 3.17 8.01
CA GLN A 63 38.29 3.47 7.02
C GLN A 63 39.25 2.29 6.77
N ASN A 64 39.34 1.35 7.71
CA ASN A 64 40.20 0.17 7.64
C ASN A 64 39.34 -1.11 7.69
N GLU A 65 39.79 -2.17 7.01
CA GLU A 65 39.16 -3.51 7.05
C GLU A 65 39.94 -4.48 7.98
N ASN A 66 41.16 -4.12 8.40
CA ASN A 66 42.00 -4.92 9.27
C ASN A 66 41.39 -4.97 10.69
N PRO A 67 41.08 -6.18 11.22
CA PRO A 67 40.40 -6.32 12.49
C PRO A 67 41.21 -5.83 13.70
N PHE A 68 42.54 -5.88 13.66
CA PHE A 68 43.42 -5.41 14.74
C PHE A 68 43.43 -3.88 14.84
N ALA A 69 43.48 -3.19 13.68
CA ALA A 69 43.40 -1.74 13.63
C ALA A 69 42.04 -1.24 14.14
N ILE A 70 40.95 -1.88 13.71
CA ILE A 70 39.60 -1.60 14.20
C ILE A 70 39.51 -1.87 15.71
N ALA A 71 40.05 -2.98 16.20
CA ALA A 71 40.05 -3.31 17.63
C ALA A 71 40.78 -2.23 18.46
N LYS A 72 41.96 -1.78 18.02
CA LYS A 72 42.72 -0.73 18.69
C LYS A 72 41.92 0.58 18.77
N MET A 73 41.25 0.96 17.68
CA MET A 73 40.39 2.14 17.63
C MET A 73 39.20 2.02 18.61
N LEU A 74 38.52 0.87 18.61
CA LEU A 74 37.33 0.65 19.44
C LEU A 74 37.64 0.45 20.93
N LYS A 75 38.82 -0.06 21.27
CA LYS A 75 39.25 -0.28 22.67
C LYS A 75 39.25 1.02 23.49
N GLY A 76 39.46 2.18 22.85
CA GLY A 76 39.39 3.48 23.50
C GLY A 76 37.96 3.97 23.85
N CYS A 77 36.91 3.32 23.32
CA CYS A 77 35.55 3.90 23.29
C CYS A 77 34.59 3.40 24.40
N LYS A 78 35.07 2.69 25.44
CA LYS A 78 34.28 2.21 26.60
C LYS A 78 32.92 1.54 26.26
N PHE A 79 32.80 0.88 25.10
CA PHE A 79 31.57 0.21 24.70
C PHE A 79 31.23 -0.97 25.61
N THR A 80 29.96 -1.05 25.99
CA THR A 80 29.42 -2.14 26.83
C THR A 80 28.77 -3.24 25.99
N HIS A 81 28.18 -2.85 24.86
CA HIS A 81 27.49 -3.73 23.92
C HIS A 81 28.00 -3.48 22.51
N ALA A 82 28.14 -4.55 21.73
CA ALA A 82 28.37 -4.53 20.30
C ALA A 82 27.33 -5.40 19.60
N ILE A 83 26.54 -4.78 18.72
CA ILE A 83 25.49 -5.42 17.92
C ILE A 83 26.00 -5.52 16.48
N LEU A 84 26.23 -6.74 15.99
CA LEU A 84 26.84 -7.00 14.69
C LEU A 84 25.79 -7.46 13.67
N PHE A 85 25.45 -6.57 12.74
CA PHE A 85 24.63 -6.90 11.57
C PHE A 85 25.45 -7.50 10.42
N LYS A 86 26.77 -7.22 10.37
CA LYS A 86 27.70 -7.96 9.52
C LYS A 86 27.79 -9.42 9.95
N ASN A 87 28.07 -10.31 9.00
CA ASN A 87 28.22 -11.75 9.24
C ASN A 87 29.67 -12.26 9.23
N SER A 88 30.64 -11.40 8.87
CA SER A 88 32.01 -11.84 8.64
C SER A 88 32.73 -12.24 9.92
N PHE A 89 33.64 -13.22 9.83
CA PHE A 89 34.54 -13.58 10.94
C PHE A 89 35.37 -12.39 11.43
N ALA A 90 35.98 -11.64 10.51
CA ALA A 90 36.82 -10.47 10.84
C ALA A 90 36.08 -9.42 11.67
N SER A 91 34.78 -9.18 11.42
CA SER A 91 34.00 -8.23 12.22
C SER A 91 33.85 -8.68 13.67
N ALA A 92 33.57 -9.97 13.91
CA ALA A 92 33.47 -10.49 15.28
C ALA A 92 34.83 -10.53 15.97
N LEU A 93 35.91 -10.83 15.24
CA LEU A 93 37.27 -10.81 15.78
C LEU A 93 37.68 -9.41 16.26
N ALA A 94 37.39 -8.37 15.47
CA ALA A 94 37.70 -7.00 15.85
C ALA A 94 36.99 -6.57 17.15
N ILE A 95 35.70 -6.93 17.29
CA ILE A 95 34.92 -6.63 18.51
C ILE A 95 35.43 -7.45 19.71
N PHE A 96 35.81 -8.71 19.49
CA PHE A 96 36.38 -9.56 20.53
C PHE A 96 37.73 -8.99 21.04
N LEU A 97 38.63 -8.63 20.14
CA LEU A 97 39.94 -8.04 20.48
C LEU A 97 39.82 -6.65 21.11
N ALA A 98 38.76 -5.90 20.78
CA ALA A 98 38.45 -4.63 21.44
C ALA A 98 38.02 -4.81 22.92
N GLY A 99 37.74 -6.04 23.35
CA GLY A 99 37.35 -6.34 24.73
C GLY A 99 35.91 -5.94 25.08
N ILE A 100 35.03 -5.76 24.08
CA ILE A 100 33.64 -5.33 24.34
C ILE A 100 32.88 -6.48 24.99
N PRO A 101 32.29 -6.32 26.20
CA PRO A 101 31.75 -7.43 26.99
C PRO A 101 30.61 -8.19 26.32
N LEU A 102 29.56 -7.49 25.87
CA LEU A 102 28.39 -8.11 25.26
C LEU A 102 28.47 -7.98 23.73
N ARG A 103 28.49 -9.12 23.03
CA ARG A 103 28.71 -9.21 21.58
C ARG A 103 27.60 -10.05 20.95
N ILE A 104 26.68 -9.38 20.27
CA ILE A 104 25.45 -9.96 19.75
C ILE A 104 25.49 -10.05 18.23
N GLY A 105 25.10 -11.18 17.66
CA GLY A 105 24.93 -11.34 16.22
C GLY A 105 24.71 -12.79 15.78
N TYR A 106 24.63 -13.01 14.47
CA TYR A 106 24.49 -14.39 13.96
C TYR A 106 25.81 -15.16 13.98
N ALA A 107 25.79 -16.41 14.43
CA ALA A 107 26.90 -17.37 14.31
C ALA A 107 27.02 -17.87 12.86
N ARG A 108 27.64 -17.04 12.00
CA ARG A 108 28.03 -17.37 10.62
C ARG A 108 29.55 -17.39 10.49
N GLU A 109 30.07 -18.03 9.44
CA GLU A 109 31.52 -18.11 9.17
C GLU A 109 32.34 -18.54 10.38
N CYS A 110 31.85 -19.54 11.13
CA CYS A 110 32.48 -20.08 12.34
C CYS A 110 32.76 -19.07 13.47
N ARG A 111 32.26 -17.83 13.40
CA ARG A 111 32.53 -16.76 14.39
C ARG A 111 31.79 -16.91 15.72
N GLY A 112 31.01 -17.97 15.89
CA GLY A 112 30.08 -18.13 17.01
C GLY A 112 30.74 -18.23 18.39
N PHE A 113 32.03 -18.58 18.46
CA PHE A 113 32.80 -18.59 19.72
C PHE A 113 33.28 -17.18 20.13
N LEU A 114 33.30 -16.23 19.20
CA LEU A 114 33.66 -14.84 19.45
C LEU A 114 32.47 -14.02 19.97
N LEU A 115 31.24 -14.54 19.87
CA LEU A 115 30.01 -13.88 20.29
C LEU A 115 29.57 -14.38 21.66
N THR A 116 29.16 -13.47 22.55
CA THR A 116 28.59 -13.86 23.85
C THR A 116 27.13 -14.24 23.73
N ASP A 117 26.40 -13.58 22.82
CA ASP A 117 25.02 -13.92 22.50
C ASP A 117 24.85 -14.13 21.00
N LYS A 118 24.49 -15.35 20.62
CA LYS A 118 24.51 -15.77 19.22
C LYS A 118 23.15 -16.25 18.75
N LEU A 119 22.77 -15.75 17.59
CA LEU A 119 21.65 -16.28 16.83
C LEU A 119 22.15 -17.34 15.83
N ARG A 120 21.33 -18.36 15.59
CA ARG A 120 21.60 -19.34 14.53
C ARG A 120 20.69 -19.04 13.34
N PRO A 121 21.27 -18.85 12.12
CA PRO A 121 20.44 -18.60 10.94
C PRO A 121 19.61 -19.84 10.61
N PRO A 122 18.34 -19.69 10.22
CA PRO A 122 17.49 -20.83 9.87
C PRO A 122 18.02 -21.53 8.61
N LYS A 123 18.04 -22.86 8.65
CA LYS A 123 18.48 -23.72 7.55
C LYS A 123 17.34 -24.61 7.07
N LEU A 124 17.37 -24.95 5.79
CA LEU A 124 16.57 -26.01 5.19
C LEU A 124 17.14 -27.38 5.57
N PRO A 125 16.38 -28.48 5.37
CA PRO A 125 16.87 -29.84 5.64
C PRO A 125 18.18 -30.19 4.92
N ASN A 126 18.43 -29.61 3.75
CA ASN A 126 19.66 -29.76 2.98
C ASN A 126 20.82 -28.84 3.44
N ALA A 127 20.77 -28.34 4.68
CA ALA A 127 21.73 -27.42 5.28
C ALA A 127 21.94 -26.05 4.60
N ARG A 128 21.26 -25.77 3.47
CA ARG A 128 21.25 -24.43 2.86
C ARG A 128 20.47 -23.45 3.73
N PHE A 129 20.81 -22.17 3.66
CA PHE A 129 20.05 -21.15 4.38
C PHE A 129 18.63 -21.07 3.83
N LYS A 130 17.66 -21.02 4.75
CA LYS A 130 16.27 -20.80 4.42
C LYS A 130 16.11 -19.36 3.90
N PRO A 131 15.48 -19.14 2.73
CA PRO A 131 15.17 -17.80 2.26
C PRO A 131 14.19 -17.13 3.22
N ILE A 132 14.70 -16.21 4.02
CA ILE A 132 13.94 -15.34 4.92
C ILE A 132 14.21 -13.90 4.51
N SER A 133 13.23 -13.02 4.74
CA SER A 133 13.42 -11.59 4.48
C SER A 133 14.56 -11.07 5.34
N MET A 134 15.47 -10.30 4.74
CA MET A 134 16.54 -9.64 5.49
C MET A 134 16.00 -8.69 6.57
N ILE A 135 14.78 -8.15 6.41
CA ILE A 135 14.12 -7.37 7.46
C ILE A 135 13.92 -8.26 8.70
N ASP A 136 13.32 -9.43 8.52
CA ASP A 136 13.06 -10.37 9.61
C ASP A 136 14.38 -10.93 10.18
N TYR A 137 15.39 -11.12 9.32
CA TYR A 137 16.74 -11.52 9.74
C TYR A 137 17.34 -10.50 10.71
N TYR A 138 17.25 -9.19 10.42
CA TYR A 138 17.77 -8.13 11.27
C TYR A 138 16.90 -7.89 12.51
N LEU A 139 15.57 -7.92 12.38
CA LEU A 139 14.64 -7.79 13.50
C LEU A 139 14.81 -8.91 14.54
N ALA A 140 15.23 -10.10 14.12
CA ALA A 140 15.56 -11.17 15.07
C ALA A 140 16.74 -10.81 15.99
N ILE A 141 17.74 -10.05 15.51
CA ILE A 141 18.83 -9.55 16.37
C ILE A 141 18.27 -8.56 17.40
N ALA A 142 17.38 -7.66 17.00
CA ALA A 142 16.72 -6.74 17.93
C ALA A 142 15.85 -7.50 18.94
N SER A 143 15.11 -8.52 18.50
CA SER A 143 14.30 -9.39 19.37
C SER A 143 15.15 -10.13 20.39
N ARG A 144 16.39 -10.50 20.04
CA ARG A 144 17.32 -11.18 20.97
C ARG A 144 17.74 -10.29 22.14
N LEU A 145 17.65 -8.97 21.96
CA LEU A 145 17.88 -7.94 22.97
C LEU A 145 16.58 -7.56 23.71
N ASP A 146 15.50 -8.32 23.54
CA ASP A 146 14.18 -8.01 24.09
C ASP A 146 13.59 -6.67 23.61
N ALA A 147 14.02 -6.19 22.43
CA ALA A 147 13.42 -5.02 21.78
C ALA A 147 12.11 -5.38 21.07
N ASP A 148 11.15 -4.45 21.04
CA ASP A 148 9.93 -4.60 20.23
C ASP A 148 10.28 -4.55 18.74
N ALA A 149 10.20 -5.72 18.10
CA ALA A 149 10.60 -5.95 16.72
C ALA A 149 9.39 -6.23 15.80
N THR A 150 8.19 -5.74 16.17
CA THR A 150 6.95 -6.00 15.42
C THR A 150 6.80 -5.12 14.17
N ASP A 151 7.31 -3.90 14.20
CA ASP A 151 7.20 -2.97 13.08
C ASP A 151 8.26 -3.24 12.01
N ARG A 152 7.81 -3.70 10.83
CA ARG A 152 8.66 -4.06 9.69
C ARG A 152 8.91 -2.91 8.72
N ASN A 153 8.38 -1.71 8.99
CA ASN A 153 8.45 -0.60 8.07
C ASN A 153 9.86 -0.03 7.93
N LEU A 154 10.33 0.07 6.68
CA LEU A 154 11.56 0.78 6.35
C LEU A 154 11.33 2.29 6.46
N GLU A 155 12.35 3.03 6.88
CA GLU A 155 12.28 4.49 6.94
C GLU A 155 13.66 5.12 6.70
N LEU A 156 13.64 6.29 6.06
CA LEU A 156 14.82 7.13 5.85
C LEU A 156 14.39 8.58 6.02
N LEU A 157 15.27 9.38 6.62
CA LEU A 157 15.08 10.82 6.69
C LEU A 157 15.74 11.50 5.49
N ILE A 158 15.14 12.61 5.08
CA ILE A 158 15.63 13.48 4.02
C ILE A 158 16.07 14.77 4.67
N ASP A 159 17.24 15.24 4.28
CA ASP A 159 17.79 16.50 4.75
C ASP A 159 17.30 17.66 3.86
N THR A 160 16.89 18.76 4.48
CA THR A 160 16.36 19.94 3.78
C THR A 160 17.39 20.56 2.85
N GLU A 161 18.68 20.58 3.23
CA GLU A 161 19.75 21.12 2.39
C GLU A 161 19.89 20.31 1.10
N THR A 162 19.85 18.97 1.20
CA THR A 162 19.88 18.10 0.01
C THR A 162 18.67 18.28 -0.91
N ARG A 163 17.51 18.69 -0.37
CA ARG A 163 16.30 18.97 -1.16
C ARG A 163 16.46 20.25 -1.98
N GLU A 164 17.03 21.30 -1.39
CA GLU A 164 17.30 22.56 -2.11
C GLU A 164 18.40 22.38 -3.16
N LYS A 165 19.49 21.65 -2.84
CA LYS A 165 20.53 21.30 -3.83
C LYS A 165 19.97 20.53 -5.01
N LEU A 166 19.03 19.60 -4.76
CA LEU A 166 18.35 18.87 -5.83
C LEU A 166 17.53 19.80 -6.73
N LYS A 167 16.74 20.71 -6.16
CA LYS A 167 15.94 21.68 -6.93
C LYS A 167 16.80 22.52 -7.87
N ALA A 168 17.97 22.95 -7.39
CA ALA A 168 18.92 23.70 -8.21
C ALA A 168 19.52 22.85 -9.34
N LYS A 169 19.84 21.59 -9.09
CA LYS A 169 20.46 20.69 -10.09
C LYS A 169 19.50 20.10 -11.11
N LEU A 170 18.25 19.82 -10.69
CA LEU A 170 17.22 19.15 -11.49
C LEU A 170 15.88 19.89 -11.42
N PRO A 171 15.81 21.14 -11.92
CA PRO A 171 14.57 21.90 -11.97
C PRO A 171 13.49 21.19 -12.79
N GLU A 172 13.85 20.46 -13.84
CA GLU A 172 12.92 19.72 -14.70
C GLU A 172 12.19 18.58 -13.97
N ALA A 173 12.82 17.97 -12.96
CA ALA A 173 12.20 16.95 -12.15
C ALA A 173 11.35 17.58 -11.03
N THR A 174 11.76 18.73 -10.50
CA THR A 174 11.07 19.36 -9.36
C THR A 174 9.90 20.26 -9.75
N LYS A 175 9.86 20.72 -11.00
CA LYS A 175 8.78 21.56 -11.57
C LYS A 175 7.92 20.82 -12.60
N SER A 176 8.01 19.48 -12.66
CA SER A 176 7.23 18.71 -13.61
C SER A 176 5.73 18.82 -13.32
N GLU A 177 4.93 19.01 -14.37
CA GLU A 177 3.46 18.98 -14.31
C GLU A 177 2.91 17.54 -14.41
N GLY A 178 3.71 16.62 -14.92
CA GLY A 178 3.38 15.20 -15.03
C GLY A 178 4.05 14.36 -13.94
N PRO A 179 3.78 13.03 -13.91
CA PRO A 179 4.36 12.16 -12.92
C PRO A 179 5.89 12.05 -13.07
N ILE A 180 6.60 12.04 -11.96
CA ILE A 180 8.05 11.91 -11.92
C ILE A 180 8.42 10.43 -11.81
N ILE A 181 9.10 9.91 -12.82
CA ILE A 181 9.47 8.50 -12.93
C ILE A 181 10.97 8.36 -12.87
N ILE A 182 11.46 7.53 -11.94
CA ILE A 182 12.88 7.23 -11.81
C ILE A 182 13.14 5.82 -12.29
N ILE A 183 14.03 5.69 -13.27
CA ILE A 183 14.53 4.39 -13.75
C ILE A 183 15.89 4.13 -13.12
N VAL A 184 16.03 2.98 -12.46
CA VAL A 184 17.28 2.51 -11.86
C VAL A 184 17.69 1.20 -12.55
N PRO A 185 18.44 1.28 -13.67
CA PRO A 185 18.75 0.13 -14.52
C PRO A 185 20.04 -0.58 -14.08
N GLY A 186 20.69 -0.09 -13.02
CA GLY A 186 21.95 -0.61 -12.49
C GLY A 186 21.86 -2.01 -11.90
N GLY A 187 22.99 -2.51 -11.43
CA GLY A 187 23.15 -3.89 -11.02
C GLY A 187 24.45 -4.15 -10.26
N ALA A 188 24.61 -3.56 -9.07
CA ALA A 188 25.84 -3.67 -8.26
C ALA A 188 26.28 -5.13 -7.95
N PHE A 189 25.35 -6.09 -7.94
CA PHE A 189 25.66 -7.51 -7.77
C PHE A 189 26.27 -8.14 -9.03
N GLY A 190 26.00 -7.57 -10.20
CA GLY A 190 26.50 -8.02 -11.49
C GLY A 190 25.48 -7.88 -12.63
N PRO A 191 25.92 -8.01 -13.89
CA PRO A 191 25.11 -7.78 -15.08
C PRO A 191 23.94 -8.77 -15.25
N SER A 192 23.95 -9.90 -14.53
CA SER A 192 22.84 -10.86 -14.50
C SER A 192 21.52 -10.28 -13.99
N LYS A 193 21.53 -9.15 -13.30
CA LYS A 193 20.31 -8.48 -12.84
C LYS A 193 19.80 -7.40 -13.80
N CYS A 194 20.60 -7.06 -14.82
CA CYS A 194 20.28 -5.94 -15.70
C CYS A 194 19.21 -6.34 -16.70
N TRP A 195 18.07 -5.64 -16.67
CA TRP A 195 17.05 -5.72 -17.71
C TRP A 195 17.55 -4.98 -18.97
N PRO A 196 17.20 -5.43 -20.20
CA PRO A 196 17.73 -4.83 -21.42
C PRO A 196 17.47 -3.32 -21.53
N SER A 197 18.51 -2.54 -21.82
CA SER A 197 18.48 -1.08 -21.94
C SER A 197 17.38 -0.57 -22.90
N VAL A 198 17.23 -1.22 -24.05
CA VAL A 198 16.20 -0.89 -25.05
C VAL A 198 14.78 -1.00 -24.47
N ARG A 199 14.52 -1.96 -23.57
CA ARG A 199 13.19 -2.11 -22.96
C ARG A 199 12.91 -1.05 -21.91
N PHE A 200 13.94 -0.59 -21.18
CA PHE A 200 13.82 0.60 -20.33
C PHE A 200 13.47 1.83 -21.15
N ALA A 201 14.15 2.04 -22.29
CA ALA A 201 13.88 3.16 -23.20
C ALA A 201 12.43 3.12 -23.73
N GLN A 202 11.99 1.98 -24.26
CA GLN A 202 10.61 1.79 -24.74
C GLN A 202 9.56 2.02 -23.64
N THR A 203 9.86 1.57 -22.41
CA THR A 203 8.99 1.81 -21.26
C THR A 203 8.91 3.30 -20.92
N ALA A 204 10.05 3.99 -20.91
CA ALA A 204 10.11 5.44 -20.69
C ALA A 204 9.31 6.19 -21.76
N ASP A 205 9.52 5.87 -23.04
CA ASP A 205 8.82 6.49 -24.16
C ASP A 205 7.30 6.38 -24.03
N ARG A 206 6.80 5.19 -23.66
CA ARG A 206 5.37 4.96 -23.47
C ARG A 206 4.80 5.73 -22.29
N LEU A 207 5.56 5.85 -21.19
CA LEU A 207 5.12 6.59 -20.01
C LEU A 207 5.13 8.10 -20.26
N ILE A 208 6.11 8.63 -20.99
CA ILE A 208 6.15 10.02 -21.42
C ILE A 208 4.95 10.32 -22.32
N THR A 209 4.73 9.50 -23.35
CA THR A 209 3.64 9.70 -24.32
C THR A 209 2.26 9.64 -23.68
N ASN A 210 2.02 8.69 -22.78
CA ASN A 210 0.68 8.47 -22.22
C ASN A 210 0.36 9.33 -20.99
N TYR A 211 1.38 9.79 -20.26
CA TYR A 211 1.19 10.46 -18.96
C TYR A 211 1.88 11.82 -18.86
N ASN A 212 2.54 12.30 -19.91
CA ASN A 212 3.40 13.48 -19.86
C ASN A 212 4.47 13.39 -18.74
N ALA A 213 5.00 12.19 -18.51
CA ALA A 213 5.91 11.91 -17.41
C ALA A 213 7.27 12.59 -17.59
N THR A 214 7.87 13.06 -16.49
CA THR A 214 9.32 13.37 -16.47
C THR A 214 10.09 12.13 -16.06
N VAL A 215 11.01 11.65 -16.90
CA VAL A 215 11.77 10.42 -16.65
C VAL A 215 13.24 10.72 -16.35
N VAL A 216 13.73 10.24 -15.21
CA VAL A 216 15.12 10.38 -14.75
C VAL A 216 15.79 9.00 -14.69
N VAL A 217 16.92 8.84 -15.38
CA VAL A 217 17.73 7.61 -15.34
C VAL A 217 18.83 7.77 -14.28
N SER A 218 18.74 6.98 -13.22
CA SER A 218 19.65 7.00 -12.07
C SER A 218 20.56 5.78 -12.04
N VAL A 219 21.86 6.02 -12.06
CA VAL A 219 22.91 4.98 -12.08
C VAL A 219 24.03 5.32 -11.10
N ALA A 220 24.75 4.29 -10.64
CA ALA A 220 25.98 4.49 -9.89
C ALA A 220 27.06 5.16 -10.77
N PRO A 221 28.00 5.93 -10.19
CA PRO A 221 29.04 6.63 -10.94
C PRO A 221 30.17 5.69 -11.43
N THR A 222 29.83 4.50 -11.90
CA THR A 222 30.77 3.51 -12.45
C THR A 222 30.73 3.54 -13.98
N PRO A 223 31.84 3.29 -14.69
CA PRO A 223 31.86 3.27 -16.15
C PRO A 223 30.79 2.34 -16.76
N ALA A 224 30.60 1.15 -16.17
CA ALA A 224 29.64 0.17 -16.63
C ALA A 224 28.18 0.67 -16.52
N GLU A 225 27.77 1.23 -15.38
CA GLU A 225 26.39 1.74 -15.25
C GLU A 225 26.17 3.05 -16.01
N LYS A 226 27.20 3.89 -16.16
CA LYS A 226 27.14 5.07 -17.04
C LYS A 226 26.87 4.67 -18.49
N GLN A 227 27.47 3.58 -18.97
CA GLN A 227 27.21 3.04 -20.31
C GLN A 227 25.75 2.55 -20.44
N ILE A 228 25.20 1.89 -19.42
CA ILE A 228 23.78 1.47 -19.42
C ILE A 228 22.86 2.69 -19.54
N ALA A 229 23.12 3.75 -18.77
CA ALA A 229 22.31 4.97 -18.84
C ALA A 229 22.37 5.62 -20.23
N ARG A 230 23.56 5.72 -20.83
CA ARG A 230 23.73 6.23 -22.21
C ARG A 230 22.92 5.40 -23.20
N GLN A 231 23.04 4.07 -23.18
CA GLN A 231 22.27 3.19 -24.07
C GLN A 231 20.76 3.38 -23.94
N ILE A 232 20.25 3.60 -22.73
CA ILE A 232 18.81 3.87 -22.51
C ILE A 232 18.42 5.21 -23.13
N CYS A 233 19.19 6.27 -22.87
CA CYS A 233 18.93 7.60 -23.42
C CYS A 233 19.04 7.62 -24.96
N ASP A 234 20.05 6.98 -25.53
CA ASP A 234 20.29 6.91 -26.99
C ASP A 234 19.20 6.09 -27.72
N SER A 235 18.62 5.10 -27.03
CA SER A 235 17.54 4.26 -27.59
C SER A 235 16.14 4.87 -27.42
N SER A 236 16.01 5.93 -26.61
CA SER A 236 14.75 6.58 -26.28
C SER A 236 14.36 7.56 -27.38
N LYS A 237 13.07 7.60 -27.75
CA LYS A 237 12.54 8.59 -28.70
C LYS A 237 12.32 9.95 -28.04
N HIS A 238 12.11 9.96 -26.73
CA HIS A 238 11.93 11.17 -25.93
C HIS A 238 13.18 11.50 -25.12
N LYS A 239 13.34 12.77 -24.77
CA LYS A 239 14.47 13.25 -23.95
C LYS A 239 14.32 12.76 -22.51
N LEU A 240 15.32 12.03 -22.03
CA LEU A 240 15.42 11.56 -20.64
C LEU A 240 16.48 12.38 -19.87
N THR A 241 16.28 12.56 -18.56
CA THR A 241 17.32 13.17 -17.71
C THR A 241 18.33 12.10 -17.30
N ASN A 242 19.57 12.22 -17.79
CA ASN A 242 20.65 11.27 -17.54
C ASN A 242 21.55 11.66 -16.35
N LEU A 243 21.43 10.98 -15.21
CA LEU A 243 22.29 11.27 -14.04
C LEU A 243 23.73 10.75 -14.18
N ALA A 244 24.05 9.99 -15.23
CA ALA A 244 25.44 9.62 -15.52
C ALA A 244 26.32 10.84 -15.87
N GLU A 245 25.70 11.88 -16.42
CA GLU A 245 26.32 13.15 -16.84
C GLU A 245 26.15 14.24 -15.78
N ARG A 246 25.13 14.12 -14.93
CA ARG A 246 24.84 15.04 -13.82
C ARG A 246 24.81 14.28 -12.50
N PRO A 247 25.98 13.84 -11.99
CA PRO A 247 26.03 13.01 -10.80
C PRO A 247 25.49 13.77 -9.58
N ILE A 248 24.70 13.06 -8.78
CA ILE A 248 24.17 13.54 -7.52
C ILE A 248 24.69 12.67 -6.37
N SER A 249 24.80 13.27 -5.19
CA SER A 249 25.13 12.57 -3.94
C SER A 249 24.00 11.63 -3.52
N LEU A 250 24.28 10.69 -2.61
CA LEU A 250 23.23 9.82 -2.04
C LEU A 250 22.16 10.59 -1.26
N GLY A 251 22.51 11.71 -0.64
CA GLY A 251 21.54 12.61 0.01
C GLY A 251 20.58 13.24 -1.01
N GLU A 252 21.12 13.76 -2.11
CA GLU A 252 20.31 14.27 -3.24
C GLU A 252 19.50 13.16 -3.91
N LEU A 253 20.03 11.92 -4.00
CA LEU A 253 19.28 10.76 -4.50
C LEU A 253 18.06 10.45 -3.64
N LYS A 254 18.17 10.52 -2.31
CA LYS A 254 17.01 10.38 -1.41
C LYS A 254 15.99 11.48 -1.66
N SER A 255 16.45 12.72 -1.82
CA SER A 255 15.58 13.84 -2.16
C SER A 255 14.87 13.62 -3.50
N LEU A 256 15.56 13.09 -4.52
CA LEU A 256 14.98 12.77 -5.82
C LEU A 256 13.93 11.68 -5.69
N PHE A 257 14.23 10.63 -4.94
CA PHE A 257 13.28 9.54 -4.71
C PHE A 257 12.07 10.04 -3.94
N SER A 258 12.21 11.00 -3.03
CA SER A 258 11.09 11.52 -2.24
C SER A 258 9.98 12.18 -3.07
N ILE A 259 10.33 12.74 -4.23
CA ILE A 259 9.39 13.38 -5.16
C ILE A 259 8.92 12.46 -6.29
N ALA A 260 9.43 11.21 -6.35
CA ALA A 260 9.04 10.28 -7.40
C ALA A 260 7.60 9.76 -7.21
N ASP A 261 6.84 9.74 -8.28
CA ASP A 261 5.55 9.05 -8.35
C ASP A 261 5.71 7.55 -8.58
N LEU A 262 6.78 7.15 -9.29
CA LEU A 262 7.09 5.77 -9.61
C LEU A 262 8.60 5.56 -9.74
N VAL A 263 9.10 4.48 -9.15
CA VAL A 263 10.47 4.00 -9.35
C VAL A 263 10.44 2.65 -10.05
N ILE A 264 11.11 2.52 -11.20
CA ILE A 264 11.27 1.27 -11.94
C ILE A 264 12.71 0.82 -11.79
N THR A 265 12.95 -0.34 -11.19
CA THR A 265 14.30 -0.73 -10.74
C THR A 265 14.55 -2.23 -10.89
N ASN A 266 15.79 -2.61 -11.18
CA ASN A 266 16.25 -3.99 -10.98
C ASN A 266 16.39 -4.30 -9.48
N ASP A 267 16.57 -5.56 -9.10
CA ASP A 267 16.87 -5.99 -7.71
C ASP A 267 18.21 -5.42 -7.18
N THR A 268 18.17 -4.16 -6.71
CA THR A 268 19.34 -3.36 -6.31
C THR A 268 19.07 -2.52 -5.05
N GLY A 269 20.12 -1.95 -4.47
CA GLY A 269 20.02 -1.13 -3.25
C GLY A 269 19.01 0.03 -3.31
N PRO A 270 18.98 0.85 -4.39
CA PRO A 270 18.03 1.96 -4.50
C PRO A 270 16.55 1.57 -4.43
N ARG A 271 16.18 0.34 -4.81
CA ARG A 271 14.84 -0.21 -4.58
C ARG A 271 14.39 -0.04 -3.13
N HIS A 272 15.27 -0.33 -2.18
CA HIS A 272 14.96 -0.23 -0.76
C HIS A 272 14.85 1.22 -0.29
N ILE A 273 15.60 2.15 -0.88
CA ILE A 273 15.49 3.58 -0.63
C ILE A 273 14.08 4.06 -1.04
N ALA A 274 13.62 3.68 -2.23
CA ALA A 274 12.28 4.05 -2.72
C ALA A 274 11.17 3.54 -1.78
N ILE A 275 11.29 2.29 -1.32
CA ILE A 275 10.33 1.68 -0.37
C ILE A 275 10.36 2.41 0.98
N ALA A 276 11.55 2.71 1.52
CA ALA A 276 11.70 3.42 2.78
C ALA A 276 11.13 4.84 2.74
N LEU A 277 11.17 5.47 1.57
CA LEU A 277 10.54 6.78 1.32
C LEU A 277 9.07 6.67 0.90
N ARG A 278 8.48 5.48 0.94
CA ARG A 278 7.06 5.20 0.62
C ARG A 278 6.67 5.55 -0.82
N ARG A 279 7.58 5.37 -1.78
CA ARG A 279 7.28 5.55 -3.21
C ARG A 279 6.64 4.31 -3.81
N LYS A 280 5.99 4.44 -4.96
CA LYS A 280 5.54 3.27 -5.73
C LYS A 280 6.74 2.68 -6.46
N VAL A 281 6.82 1.35 -6.49
CA VAL A 281 8.00 0.65 -7.00
C VAL A 281 7.60 -0.49 -7.92
N ILE A 282 8.25 -0.58 -9.07
CA ILE A 282 8.25 -1.78 -9.91
C ILE A 282 9.65 -2.38 -9.83
N SER A 283 9.74 -3.58 -9.27
CA SER A 283 11.01 -4.28 -9.03
C SER A 283 11.14 -5.46 -9.98
N LEU A 284 12.21 -5.46 -10.77
CA LEU A 284 12.49 -6.48 -11.78
C LEU A 284 13.47 -7.52 -11.24
N PHE A 285 13.05 -8.79 -11.22
CA PHE A 285 13.83 -9.91 -10.70
C PHE A 285 14.06 -10.98 -11.77
N GLY A 286 15.30 -11.44 -11.91
CA GLY A 286 15.64 -12.60 -12.75
C GLY A 286 16.36 -13.69 -11.95
N PRO A 287 17.68 -13.56 -11.72
CA PRO A 287 18.48 -14.65 -11.15
C PRO A 287 18.25 -14.86 -9.65
N ASN A 288 17.77 -13.85 -8.93
CA ASN A 288 17.63 -13.88 -7.48
C ASN A 288 16.22 -14.24 -7.04
N ASN A 289 16.13 -14.97 -5.93
CA ASN A 289 14.85 -15.25 -5.28
C ASN A 289 14.36 -13.99 -4.54
N PRO A 290 13.19 -13.41 -4.90
CA PRO A 290 12.66 -12.21 -4.25
C PRO A 290 12.39 -12.38 -2.75
N ALA A 291 12.23 -13.62 -2.27
CA ALA A 291 11.96 -13.90 -0.85
C ALA A 291 13.04 -13.35 0.10
N TRP A 292 14.30 -13.28 -0.34
CA TRP A 292 15.41 -12.74 0.47
C TRP A 292 15.23 -11.26 0.81
N THR A 293 14.64 -10.49 -0.11
CA THR A 293 14.47 -9.04 0.01
C THR A 293 12.99 -8.66 -0.05
N ASN A 294 12.12 -9.57 0.37
CA ASN A 294 10.69 -9.34 0.44
C ASN A 294 10.37 -8.39 1.59
N THR A 295 9.81 -7.23 1.26
CA THR A 295 9.45 -6.18 2.22
C THR A 295 7.99 -6.29 2.66
N GLY A 296 7.14 -6.95 1.87
CA GLY A 296 5.68 -6.93 2.07
C GLY A 296 5.05 -5.54 1.82
N TYR A 297 5.77 -4.63 1.17
CA TYR A 297 5.31 -3.27 0.93
C TYR A 297 4.22 -3.23 -0.15
N GLU A 298 3.08 -2.60 0.17
CA GLU A 298 1.85 -2.69 -0.62
C GLU A 298 1.91 -1.98 -1.98
N ASN A 299 2.75 -0.94 -2.10
CA ASN A 299 2.91 -0.17 -3.33
C ASN A 299 4.11 -0.64 -4.17
N GLU A 300 4.60 -1.85 -3.91
CA GLU A 300 5.56 -2.53 -4.76
C GLU A 300 4.88 -3.60 -5.63
N ILE A 301 5.16 -3.58 -6.93
CA ILE A 301 4.88 -4.70 -7.83
C ILE A 301 6.21 -5.35 -8.19
N GLN A 302 6.38 -6.62 -7.82
CA GLN A 302 7.54 -7.42 -8.18
C GLN A 302 7.23 -8.19 -9.46
N ILE A 303 8.01 -7.97 -10.51
CA ILE A 303 7.93 -8.73 -11.76
C ILE A 303 9.12 -9.69 -11.80
N VAL A 304 8.81 -10.98 -11.79
CA VAL A 304 9.82 -12.04 -11.74
C VAL A 304 9.85 -12.76 -13.08
N GLY A 305 10.97 -12.63 -13.78
CA GLY A 305 11.22 -13.29 -15.04
C GLY A 305 11.59 -14.75 -14.85
N GLY A 306 10.81 -15.64 -15.49
CA GLY A 306 11.01 -17.09 -15.39
C GLY A 306 12.10 -17.60 -16.32
N ALA A 307 12.89 -18.57 -15.83
CA ALA A 307 13.76 -19.40 -16.67
C ALA A 307 13.99 -20.76 -15.97
N PRO A 308 14.29 -21.84 -16.70
CA PRO A 308 14.55 -23.16 -16.11
C PRO A 308 15.67 -23.16 -15.06
N CYS A 309 16.64 -22.25 -15.19
CA CYS A 309 17.73 -22.11 -14.22
C CYS A 309 17.43 -21.17 -13.05
N ALA A 310 16.34 -20.39 -13.11
CA ALA A 310 16.03 -19.38 -12.10
C ALA A 310 15.27 -20.00 -10.90
N PRO A 311 15.55 -19.59 -9.66
CA PRO A 311 16.58 -18.63 -9.24
C PRO A 311 17.97 -19.28 -9.14
N CYS A 312 18.97 -18.76 -9.87
CA CYS A 312 20.34 -19.29 -9.85
C CYS A 312 21.31 -18.53 -8.93
N GLY A 313 20.99 -17.28 -8.56
CA GLY A 313 21.80 -16.43 -7.68
C GLY A 313 23.21 -16.09 -8.19
N LYS A 314 23.45 -16.17 -9.50
CA LYS A 314 24.79 -15.95 -10.09
C LYS A 314 24.97 -14.49 -10.52
N PRO A 315 26.12 -13.84 -10.24
CA PRO A 315 26.35 -12.44 -10.58
C PRO A 315 26.50 -12.19 -12.09
N VAL A 316 27.05 -13.17 -12.83
CA VAL A 316 27.21 -13.13 -14.28
C VAL A 316 26.43 -14.29 -14.91
N CYS A 317 25.60 -13.98 -15.91
CA CYS A 317 24.89 -14.96 -16.71
C CYS A 317 25.81 -15.49 -17.83
N LYS A 318 26.08 -16.79 -17.84
CA LYS A 318 26.87 -17.45 -18.91
C LYS A 318 26.01 -17.95 -20.08
N LYS A 319 24.69 -17.78 -20.02
CA LYS A 319 23.75 -18.19 -21.08
C LYS A 319 23.61 -17.06 -22.09
N LYS A 320 23.60 -17.39 -23.39
CA LYS A 320 23.51 -16.42 -24.49
C LYS A 320 22.26 -15.52 -24.40
N GLU A 321 21.10 -16.11 -24.13
CA GLU A 321 19.80 -15.42 -24.25
C GLU A 321 19.30 -14.76 -22.96
N HIS A 322 20.02 -14.90 -21.82
CA HIS A 322 19.63 -14.34 -20.52
C HIS A 322 18.11 -14.41 -20.22
N LEU A 323 17.53 -15.59 -20.45
CA LEU A 323 16.08 -15.81 -20.55
C LEU A 323 15.25 -15.21 -19.41
N CYS A 324 15.73 -15.25 -18.16
CA CYS A 324 14.97 -14.69 -17.04
C CYS A 324 14.73 -13.19 -17.20
N MET A 325 15.74 -12.38 -17.55
CA MET A 325 15.53 -10.95 -17.77
C MET A 325 14.79 -10.68 -19.08
N GLN A 326 14.99 -11.50 -20.11
CA GLN A 326 14.24 -11.40 -21.37
C GLN A 326 12.77 -11.79 -21.26
N ALA A 327 12.38 -12.60 -20.28
CA ALA A 327 10.99 -12.97 -20.03
C ALA A 327 10.16 -11.80 -19.49
N ILE A 328 10.80 -10.79 -18.90
CA ILE A 328 10.14 -9.57 -18.41
C ILE A 328 9.89 -8.65 -19.61
N THR A 329 8.67 -8.64 -20.15
CA THR A 329 8.37 -7.82 -21.34
C THR A 329 8.10 -6.35 -20.98
N MET A 330 8.19 -5.45 -21.97
CA MET A 330 7.86 -4.04 -21.79
C MET A 330 6.39 -3.87 -21.34
N GLU A 331 5.48 -4.65 -21.91
CA GLU A 331 4.05 -4.62 -21.60
C GLU A 331 3.78 -4.97 -20.13
N MET A 332 4.50 -5.96 -19.57
CA MET A 332 4.36 -6.30 -18.16
C MET A 332 4.71 -5.11 -17.26
N VAL A 333 5.77 -4.37 -17.60
CA VAL A 333 6.24 -3.20 -16.85
C VAL A 333 5.27 -2.03 -17.04
N CYS A 334 4.85 -1.74 -18.27
CA CYS A 334 3.88 -0.66 -18.55
C CYS A 334 2.53 -0.91 -17.88
N ASN A 335 1.98 -2.13 -17.91
CA ASN A 335 0.73 -2.47 -17.24
C ASN A 335 0.85 -2.33 -15.72
N ALA A 336 2.01 -2.68 -15.14
CA ALA A 336 2.28 -2.46 -13.73
C ALA A 336 2.38 -0.96 -13.39
N ALA A 337 3.00 -0.18 -14.27
CA ALA A 337 3.13 1.27 -14.14
C ALA A 337 1.76 1.95 -14.22
N GLU A 338 0.94 1.60 -15.20
CA GLU A 338 -0.45 2.04 -15.32
C GLU A 338 -1.24 1.71 -14.06
N LYS A 339 -1.21 0.47 -13.57
CA LYS A 339 -1.88 0.11 -12.32
C LYS A 339 -1.44 0.96 -11.13
N LEU A 340 -0.15 1.29 -11.03
CA LEU A 340 0.39 2.10 -9.93
C LEU A 340 0.10 3.60 -10.11
N LEU A 341 0.18 4.13 -11.33
CA LEU A 341 -0.05 5.54 -11.66
C LEU A 341 -1.54 5.87 -11.72
N GLU A 342 -2.39 5.03 -12.31
CA GLU A 342 -3.85 5.21 -12.30
C GLU A 342 -4.47 4.93 -10.95
N ASN A 343 -3.78 4.14 -10.11
CA ASN A 343 -4.09 4.17 -8.70
C ASN A 343 -4.07 5.63 -8.22
N ASN A 344 -3.22 6.57 -8.66
CA ASN A 344 -3.33 8.00 -8.26
C ASN A 344 -4.64 8.68 -8.64
N ARG A 345 -5.31 8.33 -9.74
CA ARG A 345 -6.66 8.85 -10.00
C ARG A 345 -7.69 8.35 -8.99
N SER A 346 -7.36 7.33 -8.21
CA SER A 346 -8.16 6.80 -7.09
C SER A 346 -7.44 6.80 -5.71
N THR A 347 -6.18 7.24 -5.64
CA THR A 347 -5.23 7.16 -4.50
C THR A 347 -4.39 8.42 -4.35
N CYS A 348 -4.78 9.54 -4.96
CA CYS A 348 -4.52 10.86 -4.34
C CYS A 348 -5.07 10.88 -2.88
N ALA A 349 -5.97 9.95 -2.58
CA ALA A 349 -6.28 9.48 -1.24
C ALA A 349 -5.23 8.50 -0.65
N SER A 350 -3.93 8.84 -0.59
CA SER A 350 -3.25 8.62 0.70
C SER A 350 -3.90 9.64 1.63
N ARG A 351 -5.05 9.27 2.20
CA ARG A 351 -5.83 10.17 3.05
C ARG A 351 -4.96 10.52 4.26
N VAL A 352 -4.22 11.62 4.11
CA VAL A 352 -4.14 12.65 5.15
C VAL A 352 -5.50 12.66 5.82
N LYS A 353 -5.50 12.52 7.15
CA LYS A 353 -6.70 12.58 7.97
C LYS A 353 -7.64 13.63 7.37
N GLN A 354 -8.80 13.18 6.89
CA GLN A 354 -9.67 14.02 6.09
C GLN A 354 -10.11 15.22 6.95
N GLU A 355 -9.55 16.39 6.69
CA GLU A 355 -9.77 17.59 7.48
C GLU A 355 -10.94 18.36 6.87
N LEU A 356 -12.14 18.07 7.39
CA LEU A 356 -13.32 18.85 7.06
C LEU A 356 -13.33 20.11 7.91
N ILE A 357 -13.32 21.28 7.26
CA ILE A 357 -13.43 22.58 7.90
C ILE A 357 -14.90 22.98 8.04
N GLU A 358 -15.26 23.55 9.19
CA GLU A 358 -16.58 24.14 9.39
C GLU A 358 -16.62 25.52 8.73
N ILE A 359 -17.51 25.72 7.75
CA ILE A 359 -17.63 27.00 7.03
C ILE A 359 -18.83 27.84 7.52
N SER A 360 -19.82 27.18 8.11
CA SER A 360 -20.94 27.79 8.81
C SER A 360 -21.48 26.78 9.82
N LYS A 361 -22.31 27.22 10.77
CA LYS A 361 -22.76 26.39 11.90
C LYS A 361 -23.31 25.04 11.42
N SER A 362 -22.62 23.96 11.79
CA SER A 362 -22.97 22.58 11.41
C SER A 362 -22.95 22.29 9.90
N PHE A 363 -22.12 23.01 9.14
CA PHE A 363 -21.82 22.80 7.72
C PHE A 363 -20.32 22.61 7.55
N PHE A 364 -19.92 21.44 7.05
CA PHE A 364 -18.52 21.06 6.91
C PHE A 364 -18.16 20.77 5.45
N ILE A 365 -16.97 21.20 5.00
CA ILE A 365 -16.44 20.97 3.65
C ILE A 365 -14.99 20.50 3.75
N ASP A 366 -14.61 19.60 2.85
CA ASP A 366 -13.22 19.24 2.57
C ASP A 366 -12.45 20.46 2.05
N ALA A 367 -11.37 20.85 2.72
CA ALA A 367 -10.68 22.12 2.46
C ALA A 367 -10.31 22.32 0.97
N ASP A 368 -9.96 21.24 0.27
CA ASP A 368 -9.63 21.23 -1.16
C ASP A 368 -10.78 21.71 -2.06
N TYR A 369 -12.03 21.61 -1.60
CA TYR A 369 -13.24 21.93 -2.36
C TYR A 369 -13.87 23.26 -1.97
N LYS A 370 -13.26 24.03 -1.06
CA LYS A 370 -13.81 25.30 -0.59
C LYS A 370 -14.05 26.27 -1.76
N THR A 371 -13.06 26.46 -2.62
CA THR A 371 -13.16 27.34 -3.80
C THR A 371 -14.29 26.92 -4.74
N ALA A 372 -14.43 25.63 -5.05
CA ALA A 372 -15.55 25.14 -5.88
C ALA A 372 -16.91 25.37 -5.23
N PHE A 373 -17.02 25.27 -3.90
CA PHE A 373 -18.27 25.54 -3.18
C PHE A 373 -18.61 27.03 -3.18
N ASP A 374 -17.60 27.91 -3.11
CA ASP A 374 -17.78 29.35 -3.25
C ASP A 374 -18.25 29.69 -4.68
N GLU A 375 -17.63 29.13 -5.72
CA GLU A 375 -17.99 29.32 -7.14
C GLU A 375 -19.41 28.82 -7.47
N THR A 376 -19.83 27.72 -6.84
CA THR A 376 -21.18 27.14 -7.03
C THR A 376 -22.24 27.72 -6.09
N ALA A 377 -21.86 28.72 -5.28
CA ALA A 377 -22.70 29.33 -4.24
C ALA A 377 -23.30 28.33 -3.23
N LEU A 378 -22.63 27.19 -3.01
CA LEU A 378 -23.03 26.13 -2.07
C LEU A 378 -22.51 26.40 -0.64
N THR A 379 -22.60 27.64 -0.18
CA THR A 379 -21.95 28.10 1.06
C THR A 379 -22.84 28.02 2.31
N SER A 380 -24.13 27.66 2.17
CA SER A 380 -25.07 27.51 3.27
C SER A 380 -26.02 26.33 3.09
N ILE A 381 -26.61 25.83 4.20
CA ILE A 381 -27.56 24.72 4.16
C ILE A 381 -28.76 25.07 3.27
N ASP A 382 -29.28 26.29 3.35
CA ASP A 382 -30.39 26.72 2.51
C ASP A 382 -30.00 26.79 1.03
N ALA A 383 -28.78 27.24 0.70
CA ALA A 383 -28.28 27.22 -0.67
C ALA A 383 -28.19 25.78 -1.22
N VAL A 384 -27.69 24.82 -0.45
CA VAL A 384 -27.65 23.39 -0.84
C VAL A 384 -29.06 22.83 -1.11
N PHE A 385 -30.06 23.26 -0.34
CA PHE A 385 -31.45 22.82 -0.54
C PHE A 385 -32.15 23.52 -1.71
N SER A 386 -31.75 24.74 -2.04
CA SER A 386 -32.21 25.47 -3.23
C SER A 386 -31.46 25.06 -4.51
N PHE A 387 -30.29 24.43 -4.39
CA PHE A 387 -29.47 24.02 -5.53
C PHE A 387 -30.13 22.90 -6.34
N ASN A 388 -30.45 23.18 -7.59
CA ASN A 388 -31.06 22.23 -8.53
C ASN A 388 -30.32 22.13 -9.87
N THR A 389 -29.17 22.79 -9.99
CA THR A 389 -28.31 22.75 -11.17
C THR A 389 -27.60 21.38 -11.23
N GLY A 390 -28.17 20.44 -11.98
CA GLY A 390 -27.61 19.10 -12.13
C GLY A 390 -28.64 18.07 -12.60
N LYS A 391 -28.19 16.82 -12.74
CA LYS A 391 -29.04 15.69 -13.13
C LYS A 391 -29.73 15.10 -11.90
N ASN A 392 -31.05 15.20 -11.85
CA ASN A 392 -31.87 14.54 -10.83
C ASN A 392 -31.80 13.01 -10.98
N LEU A 393 -31.45 12.32 -9.90
CA LEU A 393 -31.39 10.85 -9.85
C LEU A 393 -32.71 10.31 -9.29
N VAL A 394 -33.73 10.29 -10.13
CA VAL A 394 -35.07 9.78 -9.75
C VAL A 394 -35.03 8.26 -9.58
N LYS A 395 -35.62 7.76 -8.50
CA LYS A 395 -36.01 6.36 -8.30
C LYS A 395 -37.50 6.35 -7.97
N ASN A 396 -38.25 5.43 -8.59
CA ASN A 396 -39.70 5.30 -8.44
C ASN A 396 -40.19 5.04 -6.98
N ASN A 397 -39.27 4.82 -6.01
CA ASN A 397 -39.56 4.56 -4.59
C ASN A 397 -38.79 5.50 -3.64
N LEU A 398 -38.34 6.68 -4.08
CA LEU A 398 -37.74 7.66 -3.17
C LEU A 398 -38.83 8.30 -2.29
N SER A 399 -38.59 8.32 -0.99
CA SER A 399 -39.46 8.99 -0.03
C SER A 399 -39.48 10.50 -0.27
N ARG A 400 -40.64 11.16 -0.12
CA ARG A 400 -40.81 12.60 -0.37
C ARG A 400 -39.80 13.51 0.34
N HIS A 401 -39.31 13.09 1.52
CA HIS A 401 -38.30 13.80 2.32
C HIS A 401 -36.84 13.59 1.86
N ARG A 402 -36.59 12.87 0.75
CA ARG A 402 -35.22 12.55 0.29
C ARG A 402 -35.05 12.85 -1.19
N SER A 403 -34.05 13.64 -1.54
CA SER A 403 -33.66 13.90 -2.94
C SER A 403 -32.20 13.56 -3.21
N ARG A 404 -31.88 13.29 -4.48
CA ARG A 404 -30.55 12.92 -4.96
C ARG A 404 -30.25 13.65 -6.26
N LEU A 405 -29.15 14.40 -6.28
CA LEU A 405 -28.70 15.17 -7.44
C LEU A 405 -27.27 14.76 -7.78
N GLN A 406 -26.96 14.68 -9.07
CA GLN A 406 -25.60 14.59 -9.58
C GLN A 406 -25.24 15.89 -10.28
N PHE A 407 -24.06 16.45 -9.99
CA PHE A 407 -23.56 17.67 -10.63
C PHE A 407 -22.04 17.60 -10.76
N GLU A 408 -21.45 18.53 -11.51
CA GLU A 408 -20.02 18.60 -11.77
C GLU A 408 -19.47 19.93 -11.25
N ILE A 409 -18.22 19.91 -10.82
CA ILE A 409 -17.44 21.08 -10.40
C ILE A 409 -16.10 21.08 -11.13
N ASN A 410 -15.46 22.24 -11.23
CA ASN A 410 -14.27 22.42 -12.07
C ASN A 410 -12.96 22.54 -11.28
N SER A 411 -13.01 22.90 -9.99
CA SER A 411 -11.83 23.29 -9.20
C SER A 411 -11.84 22.68 -7.78
N PRO A 412 -11.41 21.42 -7.57
CA PRO A 412 -10.89 20.48 -8.58
C PRO A 412 -12.00 19.81 -9.41
N PRO A 413 -11.70 19.34 -10.63
CA PRO A 413 -12.70 18.74 -11.50
C PRO A 413 -13.22 17.42 -10.93
N ALA A 414 -14.51 17.36 -10.60
CA ALA A 414 -15.13 16.18 -10.01
C ALA A 414 -16.63 16.09 -10.30
N THR A 415 -17.12 14.85 -10.49
CA THR A 415 -18.56 14.58 -10.47
C THR A 415 -18.99 14.30 -9.03
N LEU A 416 -19.94 15.07 -8.52
CA LEU A 416 -20.44 14.98 -7.15
C LEU A 416 -21.86 14.43 -7.09
N PHE A 417 -22.16 13.73 -6.00
CA PHE A 417 -23.50 13.25 -5.65
C PHE A 417 -23.97 13.91 -4.36
N LEU A 418 -25.02 14.70 -4.45
CA LEU A 418 -25.70 15.32 -3.32
C LEU A 418 -26.89 14.45 -2.90
N LYS A 419 -26.93 14.08 -1.63
CA LYS A 419 -28.11 13.50 -0.97
C LYS A 419 -28.66 14.54 0.01
N ARG A 420 -29.95 14.88 -0.11
CA ARG A 420 -30.65 15.78 0.82
C ARG A 420 -31.74 15.04 1.58
N TYR A 421 -31.93 15.43 2.83
CA TYR A 421 -32.99 14.99 3.72
C TYR A 421 -33.74 16.21 4.24
N ASP A 422 -34.97 16.41 3.79
CA ASP A 422 -35.83 17.53 4.19
C ASP A 422 -36.94 17.04 5.11
N SER A 423 -36.89 17.47 6.36
CA SER A 423 -37.85 17.17 7.41
C SER A 423 -38.15 15.67 7.51
N PRO A 424 -37.10 14.83 7.74
CA PRO A 424 -37.27 13.39 7.77
C PRO A 424 -38.26 12.99 8.87
N PRO A 425 -39.15 11.99 8.63
CA PRO A 425 -40.16 11.59 9.61
C PRO A 425 -39.55 11.24 10.97
N ILE A 426 -40.19 11.68 12.05
CA ILE A 426 -39.74 11.46 13.44
C ILE A 426 -39.43 9.98 13.71
N PHE A 427 -40.31 9.07 13.28
CA PHE A 427 -40.10 7.63 13.45
C PHE A 427 -38.84 7.11 12.74
N THR A 428 -38.48 7.67 11.58
CA THR A 428 -37.25 7.31 10.86
C THR A 428 -36.01 7.76 11.66
N GLN A 429 -36.05 8.97 12.22
CA GLN A 429 -34.98 9.51 13.05
C GLN A 429 -34.80 8.66 14.32
N LEU A 430 -35.87 8.43 15.08
CA LEU A 430 -35.85 7.60 16.30
C LEU A 430 -35.33 6.19 16.03
N LYS A 431 -35.79 5.55 14.95
CA LYS A 431 -35.31 4.22 14.54
C LYS A 431 -33.81 4.22 14.26
N ASN A 432 -33.30 5.24 13.57
CA ASN A 432 -31.87 5.36 13.31
C ASN A 432 -31.10 5.62 14.60
N TRP A 433 -31.59 6.47 15.51
CA TRP A 433 -30.93 6.70 16.79
C TRP A 433 -30.86 5.44 17.65
N LEU A 434 -31.90 4.62 17.67
CA LEU A 434 -31.88 3.32 18.35
C LEU A 434 -30.87 2.37 17.69
N CYS A 435 -30.83 2.32 16.36
CA CYS A 435 -29.91 1.43 15.64
C CYS A 435 -28.44 1.84 15.77
N HIS A 436 -28.16 3.14 15.80
CA HIS A 436 -26.80 3.70 15.91
C HIS A 436 -26.42 4.06 17.35
N ARG A 437 -27.38 3.96 18.28
CA ARG A 437 -27.25 4.34 19.70
C ARG A 437 -26.75 5.77 19.89
N LYS A 438 -27.14 6.66 18.98
CA LYS A 438 -26.64 8.03 18.90
C LYS A 438 -27.70 8.90 18.23
N ARG A 439 -27.99 10.06 18.84
CA ARG A 439 -28.78 11.13 18.21
C ARG A 439 -27.88 11.84 17.19
N ALA A 440 -28.14 11.60 15.91
CA ALA A 440 -27.45 12.26 14.80
C ALA A 440 -28.37 12.34 13.57
N SER A 441 -28.00 13.18 12.61
CA SER A 441 -28.78 13.42 11.39
C SER A 441 -28.57 12.31 10.36
N LEU A 442 -29.50 12.17 9.42
CA LEU A 442 -29.38 11.21 8.32
C LEU A 442 -28.15 11.49 7.43
N GLY A 443 -27.84 12.76 7.16
CA GLY A 443 -26.62 13.17 6.45
C GLY A 443 -25.34 12.78 7.19
N PHE A 444 -25.32 12.94 8.52
CA PHE A 444 -24.17 12.53 9.34
C PHE A 444 -23.94 11.01 9.31
N PHE A 445 -24.99 10.19 9.27
CA PHE A 445 -24.85 8.74 9.17
C PHE A 445 -24.29 8.26 7.82
N ASP A 446 -24.39 9.05 6.74
CA ASP A 446 -23.67 8.77 5.50
C ASP A 446 -22.15 9.08 5.63
N PHE A 447 -21.76 9.98 6.53
CA PHE A 447 -20.36 10.36 6.78
C PHE A 447 -19.65 9.49 7.83
N GLU A 448 -20.23 9.31 9.02
CA GLU A 448 -19.58 8.70 10.20
C GLU A 448 -18.88 7.35 9.95
N PRO A 449 -19.44 6.42 9.14
CA PRO A 449 -18.76 5.15 8.87
C PRO A 449 -17.50 5.30 8.00
N THR A 450 -17.37 6.38 7.21
CA THR A 450 -16.34 6.57 6.19
C THR A 450 -14.93 6.42 6.74
N GLU A 451 -14.59 7.15 7.81
CA GLU A 451 -13.25 7.13 8.41
C GLU A 451 -12.92 5.75 9.00
N LYS A 452 -13.86 5.17 9.75
CA LYS A 452 -13.69 3.87 10.41
C LYS A 452 -13.56 2.72 9.39
N LEU A 453 -14.33 2.77 8.31
CA LEU A 453 -14.25 1.79 7.22
C LEU A 453 -12.94 1.97 6.44
N ALA A 454 -12.52 3.20 6.17
CA ALA A 454 -11.25 3.50 5.52
C ALA A 454 -10.05 3.03 6.34
N ALA A 455 -10.04 3.28 7.67
CA ALA A 455 -9.00 2.79 8.58
C ALA A 455 -8.94 1.26 8.62
N ALA A 456 -10.10 0.60 8.47
CA ALA A 456 -10.17 -0.84 8.31
C ALA A 456 -9.85 -1.32 6.89
N GLY A 457 -9.46 -0.43 5.97
CA GLY A 457 -9.10 -0.71 4.58
C GLY A 457 -10.27 -1.14 3.68
N ILE A 458 -11.48 -0.66 3.97
CA ILE A 458 -12.67 -0.75 3.11
C ILE A 458 -12.79 0.56 2.34
N ASN A 459 -12.71 0.48 1.02
CA ASN A 459 -12.86 1.67 0.19
C ASN A 459 -14.32 2.15 0.18
N THR A 460 -14.51 3.46 0.32
CA THR A 460 -15.80 4.13 0.23
C THR A 460 -15.63 5.42 -0.58
N PRO A 461 -16.71 6.00 -1.13
CA PRO A 461 -16.66 7.33 -1.74
C PRO A 461 -15.98 8.37 -0.82
N LYS A 462 -15.25 9.34 -1.40
CA LYS A 462 -14.78 10.52 -0.65
C LYS A 462 -16.02 11.35 -0.29
N THR A 463 -16.21 11.64 1.00
CA THR A 463 -17.22 12.62 1.42
C THR A 463 -16.64 13.99 1.16
N ILE A 464 -17.30 14.87 0.42
CA ILE A 464 -16.79 16.21 0.16
C ILE A 464 -17.35 17.20 1.17
N SER A 465 -18.62 17.03 1.54
CA SER A 465 -19.28 17.92 2.47
C SER A 465 -20.43 17.20 3.17
N TYR A 466 -20.74 17.62 4.39
CA TYR A 466 -21.99 17.27 5.05
C TYR A 466 -22.47 18.46 5.87
N GLY A 467 -23.78 18.56 6.05
CA GLY A 467 -24.37 19.61 6.87
C GLY A 467 -25.66 19.15 7.53
N GLN A 468 -26.00 19.80 8.63
CA GLN A 468 -27.18 19.48 9.41
C GLN A 468 -27.78 20.70 10.11
N GLN A 469 -29.11 20.73 10.16
CA GLN A 469 -29.89 21.75 10.82
C GLN A 469 -30.93 21.04 11.70
N TRP A 470 -30.96 21.42 12.97
CA TRP A 470 -31.83 20.83 13.98
C TRP A 470 -32.89 21.84 14.42
N GLY A 471 -34.09 21.33 14.71
CA GLY A 471 -35.03 22.02 15.59
C GLY A 471 -34.63 21.76 17.06
N ILE A 472 -35.60 21.85 17.97
CA ILE A 472 -35.35 21.58 19.40
C ILE A 472 -34.89 20.12 19.61
N LEU A 473 -35.67 19.16 19.09
CA LEU A 473 -35.41 17.73 19.31
C LEU A 473 -35.07 16.95 18.02
N PHE A 474 -35.61 17.34 16.88
CA PHE A 474 -35.54 16.57 15.63
C PHE A 474 -34.79 17.31 14.53
N GLU A 475 -34.19 16.54 13.63
CA GLU A 475 -33.54 17.02 12.41
C GLU A 475 -34.58 17.72 11.50
N ARG A 476 -34.24 18.91 11.01
CA ARG A 476 -35.03 19.65 10.01
C ARG A 476 -34.44 19.46 8.62
N LYS A 477 -33.14 19.70 8.44
CA LYS A 477 -32.46 19.54 7.15
C LYS A 477 -31.13 18.85 7.38
N SER A 478 -30.76 17.91 6.53
CA SER A 478 -29.36 17.48 6.45
C SER A 478 -29.00 17.06 5.04
N PHE A 479 -27.70 17.05 4.75
CA PHE A 479 -27.21 16.60 3.47
C PHE A 479 -25.84 15.94 3.61
N SER A 480 -25.49 15.17 2.59
CA SER A 480 -24.13 14.65 2.38
C SER A 480 -23.80 14.74 0.89
N ILE A 481 -22.62 15.25 0.58
CA ILE A 481 -22.06 15.31 -0.77
C ILE A 481 -20.89 14.34 -0.83
N THR A 482 -20.90 13.45 -1.81
CA THR A 482 -19.80 12.48 -2.04
C THR A 482 -19.32 12.55 -3.47
N GLU A 483 -18.02 12.35 -3.66
CA GLU A 483 -17.41 12.24 -4.98
C GLU A 483 -17.79 10.93 -5.67
N LYS A 484 -18.01 10.98 -6.98
CA LYS A 484 -18.17 9.79 -7.83
C LYS A 484 -16.88 8.97 -7.79
N ILE A 485 -17.02 7.67 -7.56
CA ILE A 485 -15.87 6.77 -7.62
C ILE A 485 -15.38 6.69 -9.07
N PRO A 486 -14.12 7.06 -9.36
CA PRO A 486 -13.61 7.07 -10.73
C PRO A 486 -13.46 5.64 -11.26
N CYS A 487 -13.83 5.45 -12.53
CA CYS A 487 -13.67 4.18 -13.25
C CYS A 487 -14.28 2.96 -12.52
N ALA A 488 -15.37 3.14 -11.78
CA ALA A 488 -16.03 2.08 -11.04
C ALA A 488 -17.54 2.04 -11.31
N GLU A 489 -18.06 0.82 -11.39
CA GLU A 489 -19.48 0.55 -11.59
C GLU A 489 -20.00 -0.44 -10.54
N SER A 490 -21.30 -0.40 -10.25
CA SER A 490 -21.93 -1.41 -9.41
C SER A 490 -21.86 -2.78 -10.06
N LEU A 491 -21.62 -3.83 -9.28
CA LEU A 491 -21.58 -5.21 -9.76
C LEU A 491 -22.89 -5.69 -10.41
N GLU A 492 -24.00 -5.01 -10.14
CA GLU A 492 -25.29 -5.27 -10.79
C GLU A 492 -25.30 -4.81 -12.27
N ARG A 493 -24.63 -3.69 -12.56
CA ARG A 493 -24.58 -3.10 -13.92
C ARG A 493 -23.51 -3.78 -14.77
N LYS A 494 -22.30 -3.94 -14.21
CA LYS A 494 -21.15 -4.47 -14.93
C LYS A 494 -20.35 -5.43 -14.06
N LEU A 495 -20.24 -6.67 -14.53
CA LEU A 495 -19.29 -7.65 -14.01
C LEU A 495 -18.00 -7.59 -14.82
N PRO A 496 -16.86 -8.06 -14.28
CA PRO A 496 -15.63 -8.17 -15.05
C PRO A 496 -15.81 -9.01 -16.32
N ASP A 497 -15.07 -8.70 -17.37
CA ASP A 497 -15.26 -9.29 -18.71
C ASP A 497 -15.12 -10.83 -18.72
N CYS A 498 -14.33 -11.39 -17.79
CA CYS A 498 -14.20 -12.84 -17.59
C CYS A 498 -15.52 -13.58 -17.27
N PHE A 499 -16.61 -12.87 -16.93
CA PHE A 499 -17.94 -13.47 -16.75
C PHE A 499 -18.74 -13.62 -18.05
N ASN A 500 -18.40 -12.85 -19.09
CA ASN A 500 -19.00 -12.93 -20.41
C ASN A 500 -18.08 -13.62 -21.44
N ALA A 501 -16.79 -13.78 -21.13
CA ALA A 501 -15.81 -14.39 -22.02
C ALA A 501 -15.88 -15.95 -22.02
N PRO A 502 -15.39 -16.61 -23.09
CA PRO A 502 -15.33 -18.07 -23.17
C PRO A 502 -14.54 -18.69 -22.01
N PRO A 503 -14.85 -19.93 -21.59
CA PRO A 503 -14.24 -20.59 -20.43
C PRO A 503 -12.81 -21.11 -20.72
N THR A 504 -11.89 -20.20 -21.04
CA THR A 504 -10.45 -20.51 -21.12
C THR A 504 -9.85 -20.66 -19.72
N ILE A 505 -8.69 -21.31 -19.63
CA ILE A 505 -7.96 -21.47 -18.36
C ILE A 505 -7.70 -20.11 -17.70
N GLU A 506 -7.38 -19.09 -18.50
CA GLU A 506 -7.13 -17.73 -18.05
C GLU A 506 -8.39 -17.05 -17.51
N ASN A 507 -9.50 -17.08 -18.25
CA ASN A 507 -10.77 -16.50 -17.81
C ASN A 507 -11.31 -17.17 -16.54
N LEU A 508 -11.13 -18.50 -16.42
CA LEU A 508 -11.48 -19.22 -15.19
C LEU A 508 -10.61 -18.79 -13.99
N LYS A 509 -9.31 -18.52 -14.20
CA LYS A 509 -8.43 -17.97 -13.15
C LYS A 509 -8.87 -16.57 -12.74
N LEU A 510 -9.16 -15.69 -13.69
CA LEU A 510 -9.64 -14.32 -13.43
C LEU A 510 -10.96 -14.33 -12.65
N ARG A 511 -11.92 -15.16 -13.05
CA ARG A 511 -13.20 -15.33 -12.36
C ARG A 511 -13.03 -15.85 -10.93
N ARG A 512 -12.18 -16.87 -10.71
CA ARG A 512 -11.86 -17.38 -9.37
C ARG A 512 -11.19 -16.32 -8.50
N ASN A 513 -10.27 -15.55 -9.08
CA ASN A 513 -9.59 -14.46 -8.39
C ASN A 513 -10.59 -13.36 -7.98
N PHE A 514 -11.49 -12.95 -8.87
CA PHE A 514 -12.54 -12.00 -8.56
C PHE A 514 -13.44 -12.49 -7.41
N ILE A 515 -13.90 -13.74 -7.47
CA ILE A 515 -14.73 -14.33 -6.42
C ILE A 515 -13.99 -14.32 -5.08
N ALA A 516 -12.71 -14.72 -5.06
CA ALA A 516 -11.89 -14.71 -3.85
C ALA A 516 -11.73 -13.30 -3.27
N ARG A 517 -11.47 -12.29 -4.13
CA ARG A 517 -11.31 -10.90 -3.71
C ARG A 517 -12.61 -10.28 -3.22
N SER A 518 -13.74 -10.57 -3.87
CA SER A 518 -15.07 -10.13 -3.40
C SER A 518 -15.42 -10.73 -2.04
N ALA A 519 -15.08 -12.01 -1.81
CA ALA A 519 -15.27 -12.68 -0.53
C ALA A 519 -14.39 -12.08 0.57
N ALA A 520 -13.12 -11.80 0.25
CA ALA A 520 -12.19 -11.13 1.16
C ALA A 520 -12.66 -9.71 1.51
N PHE A 521 -13.20 -8.96 0.55
CA PHE A 521 -13.77 -7.63 0.78
C PHE A 521 -14.95 -7.67 1.76
N VAL A 522 -15.92 -8.56 1.54
CA VAL A 522 -17.08 -8.72 2.45
C VAL A 522 -16.65 -9.24 3.82
N LYS A 523 -15.64 -10.13 3.88
CA LYS A 523 -15.05 -10.60 5.14
C LYS A 523 -14.45 -9.45 5.93
N LYS A 524 -13.60 -8.66 5.28
CA LYS A 524 -12.92 -7.48 5.85
C LYS A 524 -13.95 -6.46 6.36
N PHE A 525 -15.02 -6.25 5.61
CA PHE A 525 -16.13 -5.40 6.05
C PHE A 525 -16.77 -5.95 7.33
N HIS A 526 -17.13 -7.23 7.39
CA HIS A 526 -17.73 -7.82 8.59
C HIS A 526 -16.79 -7.94 9.80
N GLN A 527 -15.46 -7.89 9.60
CA GLN A 527 -14.45 -7.86 10.68
C GLN A 527 -14.46 -6.52 11.44
N THR A 528 -14.96 -5.45 10.84
CA THR A 528 -15.16 -4.14 11.52
C THR A 528 -16.33 -4.14 12.51
N ASN A 529 -17.06 -5.26 12.61
CA ASN A 529 -18.33 -5.42 13.30
C ASN A 529 -19.49 -4.58 12.74
N TYR A 530 -19.30 -3.93 11.60
CA TYR A 530 -20.40 -3.36 10.82
C TYR A 530 -21.16 -4.45 10.04
N CYS A 531 -22.44 -4.18 9.81
CA CYS A 531 -23.26 -4.86 8.81
C CYS A 531 -23.94 -3.78 7.95
N HIS A 532 -24.28 -4.14 6.71
CA HIS A 532 -24.91 -3.26 5.76
C HIS A 532 -26.34 -3.74 5.54
N ARG A 533 -27.35 -2.96 5.95
CA ARG A 533 -28.78 -3.37 5.93
C ARG A 533 -29.27 -3.84 4.56
N ASP A 534 -28.54 -3.52 3.49
CA ASP A 534 -28.91 -3.75 2.10
C ASP A 534 -27.75 -4.16 1.17
N LEU A 535 -26.93 -5.15 1.56
CA LEU A 535 -25.68 -5.51 0.87
C LEU A 535 -25.89 -6.29 -0.45
N TYR A 536 -26.56 -5.67 -1.42
CA TYR A 536 -26.72 -6.19 -2.78
C TYR A 536 -25.56 -5.75 -3.69
N PHE A 537 -25.41 -6.40 -4.85
CA PHE A 537 -24.46 -6.03 -5.91
C PHE A 537 -24.62 -4.58 -6.39
N SER A 538 -25.81 -3.99 -6.26
CA SER A 538 -26.06 -2.57 -6.54
C SER A 538 -25.30 -1.61 -5.61
N HIS A 539 -24.88 -2.07 -4.42
CA HIS A 539 -24.17 -1.28 -3.41
C HIS A 539 -22.67 -1.64 -3.30
N ILE A 540 -22.21 -2.59 -4.10
CA ILE A 540 -20.80 -2.96 -4.20
C ILE A 540 -20.30 -2.52 -5.57
N PHE A 541 -19.39 -1.57 -5.57
CA PHE A 541 -18.77 -1.05 -6.79
C PHE A 541 -17.43 -1.75 -7.03
N TYR A 542 -17.09 -1.96 -8.29
CA TYR A 542 -15.84 -2.54 -8.72
C TYR A 542 -15.19 -1.64 -9.75
N SER A 543 -13.93 -1.24 -9.49
CA SER A 543 -13.17 -0.40 -10.40
C SER A 543 -12.40 -1.20 -11.44
N ASN A 544 -12.06 -0.56 -12.57
CA ASN A 544 -11.16 -1.13 -13.57
C ASN A 544 -9.77 -1.49 -12.97
N SER A 545 -9.31 -0.72 -11.98
CA SER A 545 -8.10 -1.04 -11.18
C SER A 545 -8.25 -2.24 -10.23
N GLY A 546 -9.44 -2.85 -10.23
CA GLY A 546 -9.79 -4.05 -9.51
C GLY A 546 -10.18 -3.83 -8.04
N LYS A 547 -10.44 -2.61 -7.60
CA LYS A 547 -10.79 -2.32 -6.19
C LYS A 547 -12.29 -2.43 -5.98
N PHE A 548 -12.69 -2.93 -4.81
CA PHE A 548 -14.07 -2.94 -4.37
C PHE A 548 -14.35 -1.72 -3.50
N TYR A 549 -15.51 -1.10 -3.71
CA TYR A 549 -16.00 0.04 -2.94
C TYR A 549 -17.39 -0.26 -2.38
N LEU A 550 -17.65 0.17 -1.15
CA LEU A 550 -18.96 0.11 -0.52
C LEU A 550 -19.64 1.48 -0.58
N ILE A 551 -20.86 1.54 -1.09
CA ILE A 551 -21.66 2.77 -1.16
C ILE A 551 -22.91 2.67 -0.26
N ASP A 552 -23.65 3.78 -0.14
CA ASP A 552 -24.85 3.93 0.70
C ASP A 552 -24.59 3.67 2.20
N LEU A 553 -23.56 4.36 2.73
CA LEU A 553 -23.06 4.18 4.10
C LEU A 553 -24.08 4.50 5.20
N SER A 554 -25.13 5.29 4.94
CA SER A 554 -26.29 5.45 5.84
C SER A 554 -27.00 4.14 6.20
N ARG A 555 -26.76 3.05 5.45
CA ARG A 555 -27.27 1.71 5.76
C ARG A 555 -26.31 0.86 6.59
N VAL A 556 -25.11 1.36 6.86
CA VAL A 556 -24.08 0.70 7.64
C VAL A 556 -24.29 0.98 9.12
N PHE A 557 -24.31 -0.06 9.95
CA PHE A 557 -24.51 0.07 11.40
C PHE A 557 -23.84 -1.10 12.14
N LYS A 558 -23.56 -0.92 13.43
CA LYS A 558 -22.95 -1.97 14.28
C LYS A 558 -24.01 -2.68 15.11
N PRO A 559 -24.46 -3.89 14.74
CA PRO A 559 -25.40 -4.64 15.57
C PRO A 559 -24.72 -5.11 16.86
N THR A 560 -25.34 -4.79 17.99
CA THR A 560 -24.87 -5.19 19.33
C THR A 560 -25.49 -6.48 19.83
N VAL A 561 -26.61 -6.88 19.23
CA VAL A 561 -27.33 -8.13 19.50
C VAL A 561 -27.64 -8.78 18.16
N PHE A 562 -27.66 -10.12 18.12
CA PHE A 562 -27.97 -10.89 16.92
C PHE A 562 -27.04 -10.61 15.71
N THR A 563 -25.75 -10.34 15.93
CA THR A 563 -24.77 -10.08 14.86
C THR A 563 -24.78 -11.15 13.77
N GLU A 564 -24.94 -12.44 14.13
CA GLU A 564 -25.05 -13.54 13.16
C GLU A 564 -26.27 -13.39 12.23
N ARG A 565 -27.42 -12.94 12.74
CA ARG A 565 -28.64 -12.71 11.94
C ARG A 565 -28.41 -11.65 10.86
N PHE A 566 -27.68 -10.59 11.18
CA PHE A 566 -27.38 -9.51 10.25
C PHE A 566 -26.33 -9.95 9.22
N ARG A 567 -25.26 -10.64 9.64
CA ARG A 567 -24.31 -11.26 8.70
C ARG A 567 -25.00 -12.25 7.74
N ILE A 568 -25.93 -13.08 8.24
CA ILE A 568 -26.74 -13.96 7.39
C ILE A 568 -27.55 -13.13 6.39
N LYS A 569 -28.14 -12.00 6.81
CA LYS A 569 -28.88 -11.12 5.90
C LYS A 569 -27.97 -10.60 4.80
N ASP A 570 -26.82 -10.02 5.15
CA ASP A 570 -25.89 -9.42 4.20
C ASP A 570 -25.38 -10.45 3.19
N ILE A 571 -24.93 -11.62 3.67
CA ILE A 571 -24.49 -12.71 2.78
C ILE A 571 -25.65 -13.26 1.94
N THR A 572 -26.88 -13.26 2.46
CA THR A 572 -28.06 -13.61 1.66
C THR A 572 -28.29 -12.60 0.55
N GLN A 573 -28.10 -11.30 0.79
CA GLN A 573 -28.31 -10.26 -0.21
C GLN A 573 -27.26 -10.33 -1.31
N VAL A 574 -25.98 -10.52 -0.96
CA VAL A 574 -24.90 -10.78 -1.91
C VAL A 574 -25.20 -12.03 -2.74
N TYR A 575 -25.63 -13.12 -2.09
CA TYR A 575 -26.03 -14.36 -2.77
C TYR A 575 -27.23 -14.12 -3.70
N TYR A 576 -28.24 -13.39 -3.25
CA TYR A 576 -29.49 -13.18 -3.97
C TYR A 576 -29.32 -12.30 -5.21
N SER A 577 -28.50 -11.25 -5.13
CA SER A 577 -28.25 -10.34 -6.25
C SER A 577 -27.21 -10.85 -7.26
N ALA A 578 -26.42 -11.87 -6.92
CA ALA A 578 -25.52 -12.49 -7.88
C ALA A 578 -26.33 -13.25 -8.94
N PRO A 579 -26.26 -12.90 -10.24
CA PRO A 579 -27.08 -13.54 -11.26
C PRO A 579 -26.71 -15.02 -11.47
N GLY A 580 -27.66 -15.95 -11.49
CA GLY A 580 -27.34 -17.38 -11.64
C GLY A 580 -26.66 -17.71 -12.97
N ARG A 581 -27.03 -17.01 -14.06
CA ARG A 581 -26.43 -17.10 -15.40
C ARG A 581 -24.91 -16.91 -15.38
N TYR A 582 -24.43 -16.10 -14.42
CA TYR A 582 -23.02 -15.80 -14.25
C TYR A 582 -22.38 -16.49 -13.04
N PHE A 583 -23.16 -16.91 -12.04
CA PHE A 583 -22.65 -17.44 -10.78
C PHE A 583 -23.23 -18.83 -10.48
N SER A 584 -22.40 -19.85 -10.76
CA SER A 584 -22.73 -21.24 -10.49
C SER A 584 -22.86 -21.54 -8.99
N LYS A 585 -23.45 -22.70 -8.65
CA LYS A 585 -23.46 -23.21 -7.26
C LYS A 585 -22.04 -23.33 -6.70
N THR A 586 -21.08 -23.72 -7.54
CA THR A 586 -19.66 -23.85 -7.18
C THR A 586 -19.02 -22.50 -6.88
N ASP A 587 -19.33 -21.46 -7.66
CA ASP A 587 -18.80 -20.11 -7.41
C ASP A 587 -19.34 -19.51 -6.12
N ARG A 588 -20.61 -19.73 -5.84
CA ARG A 588 -21.24 -19.32 -4.57
C ARG A 588 -20.62 -20.04 -3.38
N LEU A 589 -20.25 -21.32 -3.55
CA LEU A 589 -19.52 -22.07 -2.53
C LEU A 589 -18.09 -21.53 -2.36
N ARG A 590 -17.36 -21.24 -3.44
CA ARG A 590 -16.03 -20.62 -3.40
C ARG A 590 -16.05 -19.27 -2.69
N PHE A 591 -17.06 -18.44 -2.99
CA PHE A 591 -17.28 -17.18 -2.29
C PHE A 591 -17.42 -17.41 -0.80
N TYR A 592 -18.30 -18.34 -0.38
CA TYR A 592 -18.49 -18.61 1.05
C TYR A 592 -17.23 -19.15 1.73
N LEU A 593 -16.50 -20.08 1.08
CA LEU A 593 -15.24 -20.62 1.61
C LEU A 593 -14.19 -19.52 1.78
N GLY A 594 -14.05 -18.62 0.80
CA GLY A 594 -13.20 -17.44 0.90
C GLY A 594 -13.63 -16.48 2.02
N TYR A 595 -14.94 -16.27 2.18
CA TYR A 595 -15.51 -15.42 3.22
C TYR A 595 -15.24 -16.00 4.62
N ALA A 596 -15.47 -17.30 4.81
CA ALA A 596 -15.18 -18.00 6.05
C ALA A 596 -13.66 -18.09 6.31
N GLY A 597 -12.84 -18.12 5.25
CA GLY A 597 -11.41 -18.41 5.33
C GLY A 597 -11.11 -19.90 5.53
N HIS A 598 -11.98 -20.77 5.00
CA HIS A 598 -11.86 -22.22 5.15
C HIS A 598 -11.59 -22.87 3.79
N ASN A 599 -10.83 -23.97 3.78
CA ASN A 599 -10.63 -24.78 2.57
C ASN A 599 -11.72 -25.86 2.39
N LYS A 600 -12.44 -26.21 3.46
CA LYS A 600 -13.54 -27.20 3.46
C LYS A 600 -14.66 -26.75 4.41
N LEU A 601 -15.89 -27.20 4.16
CA LEU A 601 -17.06 -26.84 4.98
C LEU A 601 -17.11 -27.63 6.30
N SER A 602 -17.17 -26.92 7.42
CA SER A 602 -17.52 -27.48 8.73
C SER A 602 -19.04 -27.75 8.87
N ARG A 603 -19.45 -28.44 9.94
CA ARG A 603 -20.89 -28.61 10.28
C ARG A 603 -21.58 -27.25 10.50
N LYS A 604 -20.88 -26.31 11.17
CA LYS A 604 -21.37 -24.93 11.41
C LYS A 604 -21.57 -24.18 10.10
N ASP A 605 -20.64 -24.32 9.15
CA ASP A 605 -20.72 -23.71 7.82
C ASP A 605 -21.92 -24.21 7.03
N LYS A 606 -22.15 -25.52 7.03
CA LYS A 606 -23.35 -26.12 6.40
C LYS A 606 -24.62 -25.54 7.00
N GLY A 607 -24.67 -25.36 8.33
CA GLY A 607 -25.77 -24.70 9.02
C GLY A 607 -25.99 -23.25 8.55
N PHE A 608 -24.93 -22.45 8.48
CA PHE A 608 -24.99 -21.06 8.02
C PHE A 608 -25.49 -20.96 6.57
N ILE A 609 -24.92 -21.76 5.67
CA ILE A 609 -25.31 -21.80 4.25
C ILE A 609 -26.80 -22.17 4.11
N ARG A 610 -27.31 -23.13 4.89
CA ARG A 610 -28.75 -23.47 4.88
C ARG A 610 -29.61 -22.28 5.29
N LYS A 611 -29.20 -21.51 6.33
CA LYS A 611 -29.92 -20.29 6.74
C LYS A 611 -29.93 -19.25 5.61
N VAL A 612 -28.81 -19.03 4.93
CA VAL A 612 -28.70 -18.13 3.77
C VAL A 612 -29.62 -18.57 2.63
N LYS A 613 -29.53 -19.84 2.20
CA LYS A 613 -30.37 -20.38 1.11
C LYS A 613 -31.86 -20.31 1.44
N ARG A 614 -32.26 -20.63 2.68
CA ARG A 614 -33.64 -20.52 3.14
C ARG A 614 -34.15 -19.09 3.07
N LYS A 615 -33.31 -18.12 3.46
CA LYS A 615 -33.68 -16.70 3.40
C LYS A 615 -33.75 -16.18 1.95
N ALA A 616 -32.82 -16.57 1.09
CA ALA A 616 -32.85 -16.25 -0.35
C ALA A 616 -34.13 -16.80 -1.01
N LYS A 617 -34.55 -18.02 -0.69
CA LYS A 617 -35.83 -18.59 -1.16
C LYS A 617 -37.06 -17.78 -0.70
N ARG A 618 -37.05 -17.24 0.52
CA ARG A 618 -38.15 -16.37 0.99
C ARG A 618 -38.18 -15.05 0.22
N MET A 619 -37.01 -14.46 -0.04
CA MET A 619 -36.90 -13.26 -0.87
C MET A 619 -37.41 -13.52 -2.30
N ALA A 620 -37.06 -14.67 -2.87
CA ALA A 620 -37.55 -15.09 -4.19
C ALA A 620 -39.08 -15.20 -4.23
N LYS A 621 -39.69 -15.87 -3.24
CA LYS A 621 -41.16 -15.99 -3.15
C LYS A 621 -41.84 -14.62 -3.08
N HIS A 622 -41.26 -13.69 -2.32
CA HIS A 622 -41.77 -12.33 -2.23
C HIS A 622 -41.68 -11.60 -3.59
N ASP A 623 -40.52 -11.67 -4.26
CA ASP A 623 -40.34 -11.00 -5.55
C ASP A 623 -41.24 -11.60 -6.64
N ILE A 624 -41.38 -12.93 -6.69
CA ILE A 624 -42.34 -13.61 -7.58
C ILE A 624 -43.77 -13.13 -7.32
N LYS A 625 -44.19 -13.05 -6.06
CA LYS A 625 -45.53 -12.55 -5.68
C LYS A 625 -45.78 -11.12 -6.18
N HIS A 626 -44.72 -10.31 -6.32
CA HIS A 626 -44.78 -8.93 -6.78
C HIS A 626 -44.34 -8.75 -8.24
N GLY A 627 -44.25 -9.82 -9.04
CA GLY A 627 -43.87 -9.75 -10.45
C GLY A 627 -42.44 -9.26 -10.70
N ARG A 628 -41.54 -9.37 -9.72
CA ARG A 628 -40.14 -8.94 -9.81
C ARG A 628 -39.23 -10.12 -10.19
N PRO A 629 -38.13 -9.86 -10.92
CA PRO A 629 -37.19 -10.91 -11.31
C PRO A 629 -36.46 -11.51 -10.10
N VAL A 630 -36.08 -12.78 -10.19
CA VAL A 630 -35.30 -13.50 -9.18
C VAL A 630 -33.87 -13.74 -9.70
N PRO A 631 -32.91 -12.86 -9.39
CA PRO A 631 -31.63 -12.82 -10.12
C PRO A 631 -30.80 -14.10 -9.97
N PHE A 632 -30.82 -14.73 -8.79
CA PHE A 632 -29.99 -15.90 -8.51
C PHE A 632 -30.54 -17.24 -9.04
N ALA A 633 -31.79 -17.27 -9.53
CA ALA A 633 -32.47 -18.49 -9.92
C ALA A 633 -32.26 -18.88 -11.39
N SER A 634 -32.02 -17.89 -12.26
CA SER A 634 -31.77 -18.02 -13.70
C SER A 634 -30.34 -18.43 -13.98
#